data_AF-A0A9D7H6Y8-F1
#
_entry.id   AF-A0A9D7H6Y8-F1
#
_cell.length_a   1.000
_cell.length_b   1.000
_cell.length_c   1.000
_cell.angle_alpha   90.00
_cell.angle_beta   90.00
_cell.angle_gamma   90.00
#
_symmetry.space_group_name_H-M   'P 1'
#
loop_
_entity.id
_entity.type
_entity.pdbx_description
1 polymer ?
#
loop_
_entity_poly.entity_id
_entity_poly.type
_entity_poly.pdbx_seq_one_letter_code
_entity_poly.pdbx_strand_id
1 'polypeptide(L)'
;MRSSLLLAALVVTAAFTSAGCASCTSGLGQRALGLIEGPINDPSNRSLRRSILSWGLDVFCKEMLRRNAPLKLVEESPVIGRYYPSQCTQSELDGGDLVVTFQGRGYAYTNLSKKLAFASGGTVRYDQDFKMDGSTMYAHFRSKEVRAAAFNVIAIEQPLANLMNQINPVADKFGKQLLDQKIAEGFTVIREPNGEADFSMGILNVGQRPMHPFAVHGDAKIVYENLRTEVHQNERDFIGPIEVEDSGRALFVTAKVEGAGAMDVLLMAADAGAAALDAYLSQPNVGPMAPPVASEVLSPDAELRKTWPVPKGRYYVVIDHTPYAGATNPPANLLDDRAGVVSYAVQIGDAP
;
A
#
# COMPACT_ATOMS: atom_id res chain seq x y z
N MET A 1 18.85 -5.02 74.74
CA MET A 1 17.78 -4.06 75.05
C MET A 1 17.41 -3.32 73.77
N ARG A 2 16.16 -3.51 73.30
CA ARG A 2 15.28 -2.65 72.46
C ARG A 2 15.86 -2.09 71.13
N SER A 3 15.44 -2.59 69.96
CA SER A 3 14.24 -2.17 69.16
C SER A 3 14.55 -0.95 68.26
N SER A 4 14.16 -0.79 66.99
CA SER A 4 13.37 -1.55 66.00
C SER A 4 13.43 -0.78 64.65
N LEU A 5 12.90 -1.40 63.57
CA LEU A 5 12.44 -0.87 62.25
C LEU A 5 13.44 -1.02 61.08
N LEU A 6 13.31 -2.06 60.25
CA LEU A 6 12.37 -2.27 59.11
C LEU A 6 12.79 -1.52 57.85
N LEU A 7 13.34 -2.25 56.86
CA LEU A 7 12.86 -2.17 55.47
C LEU A 7 13.26 -3.47 54.75
N ALA A 8 12.25 -4.29 54.47
CA ALA A 8 12.27 -5.44 53.59
C ALA A 8 11.28 -5.14 52.46
N ALA A 9 11.72 -5.31 51.21
CA ALA A 9 10.89 -5.50 50.00
C ALA A 9 11.83 -5.37 48.78
N LEU A 10 11.74 -6.14 47.71
CA LEU A 10 11.08 -7.39 47.38
C LEU A 10 11.73 -7.78 46.04
N VAL A 11 12.54 -8.84 45.99
CA VAL A 11 13.04 -9.42 44.74
C VAL A 11 11.98 -10.39 44.27
N VAL A 12 11.27 -10.07 43.18
CA VAL A 12 10.39 -11.01 42.49
C VAL A 12 10.93 -11.24 41.09
N THR A 13 11.74 -12.30 40.99
CA THR A 13 11.95 -13.07 39.78
C THR A 13 10.67 -13.80 39.42
N ALA A 14 10.06 -13.47 38.28
CA ALA A 14 9.02 -14.29 37.67
C ALA A 14 9.43 -14.58 36.22
N ALA A 15 10.06 -15.73 36.03
CA ALA A 15 10.13 -16.39 34.74
C ALA A 15 8.74 -16.97 34.44
N PHE A 16 8.08 -16.46 33.40
CA PHE A 16 6.92 -17.12 32.80
C PHE A 16 7.26 -17.47 31.36
N THR A 17 7.48 -18.77 31.16
CA THR A 17 7.30 -19.44 29.87
C THR A 17 5.79 -19.53 29.60
N SER A 18 5.30 -18.82 28.58
CA SER A 18 3.98 -19.07 28.01
C SER A 18 4.02 -18.87 26.49
N ALA A 19 3.76 -19.96 25.77
CA ALA A 19 3.27 -19.91 24.41
C ALA A 19 1.90 -19.22 24.38
N GLY A 20 1.63 -18.39 23.37
CA GLY A 20 0.29 -17.85 23.06
C GLY A 20 0.21 -16.33 22.97
N CYS A 21 -0.34 -15.86 21.84
CA CYS A 21 -0.83 -14.51 21.56
C CYS A 21 0.19 -13.38 21.33
N ALA A 22 0.84 -13.39 20.15
CA ALA A 22 1.46 -12.18 19.59
C ALA A 22 0.44 -11.08 19.21
N SER A 23 -0.86 -11.40 19.16
CA SER A 23 -1.95 -10.49 18.84
C SER A 23 -2.52 -9.71 20.05
N CYS A 24 -2.16 -10.04 21.29
CA CYS A 24 -2.67 -9.33 22.47
C CYS A 24 -1.76 -8.16 22.92
N THR A 25 -0.53 -8.10 22.43
CA THR A 25 0.44 -7.05 22.82
C THR A 25 0.36 -5.80 21.95
N SER A 26 -0.25 -5.86 20.77
CA SER A 26 -0.37 -4.71 19.87
C SER A 26 -1.39 -3.66 20.35
N GLY A 27 -2.48 -4.07 21.00
CA GLY A 27 -3.54 -3.16 21.47
C GLY A 27 -3.32 -2.56 22.87
N LEU A 28 -2.74 -3.32 23.81
CA LEU A 28 -2.52 -2.84 25.19
C LEU A 28 -1.40 -1.80 25.28
N GLY A 29 -0.32 -1.96 24.51
CA GLY A 29 0.75 -0.97 24.43
C GLY A 29 0.26 0.38 23.89
N GLN A 30 -0.62 0.37 22.89
CA GLN A 30 -1.15 1.58 22.26
C GLN A 30 -2.19 2.31 23.13
N ARG A 31 -3.04 1.56 23.84
CA ARG A 31 -3.94 2.15 24.84
C ARG A 31 -3.19 2.78 26.01
N ALA A 32 -2.06 2.20 26.42
CA ALA A 32 -1.17 2.82 27.41
C ALA A 32 -0.50 4.10 26.86
N LEU A 33 -0.14 4.15 25.57
CA LEU A 33 0.38 5.37 24.93
C LEU A 33 -0.69 6.49 24.87
N GLY A 34 -1.96 6.16 24.64
CA GLY A 34 -3.04 7.15 24.66
C GLY A 34 -3.33 7.77 26.03
N LEU A 35 -2.95 7.10 27.13
CA LEU A 35 -3.07 7.64 28.49
C LEU A 35 -1.92 8.61 28.85
N ILE A 36 -0.87 8.70 28.02
CA ILE A 36 0.32 9.55 28.21
C ILE A 36 0.45 10.53 27.03
N GLU A 37 -0.67 10.94 26.45
CA GLU A 37 -0.73 11.79 25.26
C GLU A 37 0.07 13.11 25.44
N GLY A 38 -0.02 13.75 26.60
CA GLY A 38 0.67 15.02 26.90
C GLY A 38 2.20 14.93 26.78
N PRO A 39 2.88 14.07 27.56
CA PRO A 39 4.34 13.91 27.48
C PRO A 39 4.85 13.30 26.16
N ILE A 40 3.98 12.62 25.40
CA ILE A 40 4.30 12.02 24.10
C ILE A 40 4.23 13.06 22.97
N ASN A 41 3.22 13.94 23.02
CA ASN A 41 3.05 15.03 22.06
C ASN A 41 3.99 16.22 22.33
N ASP A 42 4.65 16.29 23.49
CA ASP A 42 5.65 17.31 23.80
C ASP A 42 6.94 17.10 22.95
N PRO A 43 7.29 18.03 22.03
CA PRO A 43 8.49 17.94 21.21
C PRO A 43 9.80 17.97 22.02
N SER A 44 9.75 18.40 23.28
CA SER A 44 10.91 18.44 24.17
C SER A 44 11.36 17.05 24.63
N ASN A 45 10.47 16.04 24.61
CA ASN A 45 10.74 14.67 25.06
C ASN A 45 11.39 13.81 23.97
N ARG A 46 12.62 14.16 23.60
CA ARG A 46 13.33 13.59 22.44
C ARG A 46 13.66 12.10 22.59
N SER A 47 13.93 11.59 23.79
CA SER A 47 14.34 10.20 24.00
C SER A 47 13.19 9.21 23.80
N LEU A 48 12.02 9.47 24.39
CA LEU A 48 10.82 8.65 24.22
C LEU A 48 10.37 8.63 22.76
N ARG A 49 10.33 9.81 22.13
CA ARG A 49 9.91 9.97 20.74
C ARG A 49 10.86 9.24 19.78
N ARG A 50 12.18 9.33 19.99
CA ARG A 50 13.17 8.56 19.21
C ARG A 50 13.00 7.05 19.36
N SER A 51 12.74 6.54 20.56
CA SER A 51 12.58 5.09 20.78
C SER A 51 11.39 4.51 20.02
N ILE A 52 10.24 5.19 20.05
CA ILE A 52 9.02 4.80 19.33
C ILE A 52 9.26 4.82 17.82
N LEU A 53 9.94 5.85 17.33
CA LEU A 53 10.26 6.00 15.91
C LEU A 53 11.24 4.90 15.45
N SER A 54 12.31 4.62 16.21
CA SER A 54 13.29 3.59 15.86
C SER A 54 12.68 2.19 15.64
N TRP A 55 11.66 1.83 16.42
CA TRP A 55 10.94 0.57 16.23
C TRP A 55 10.09 0.57 14.95
N GLY A 56 9.45 1.69 14.63
CA GLY A 56 8.67 1.85 13.39
C GLY A 56 9.52 1.75 12.13
N LEU A 57 10.78 2.17 12.20
CA LEU A 57 11.74 2.07 11.09
C LEU A 57 11.98 0.61 10.69
N ASP A 58 12.30 -0.26 11.64
CA ASP A 58 12.64 -1.67 11.37
C ASP A 58 11.51 -2.50 10.72
N VAL A 59 10.30 -1.97 10.75
CA VAL A 59 9.10 -2.51 10.11
C VAL A 59 8.86 -1.86 8.75
N PHE A 60 9.26 -0.61 8.55
CA PHE A 60 8.98 0.18 7.35
C PHE A 60 9.42 -0.52 6.06
N CYS A 61 10.71 -0.87 5.92
CA CYS A 61 11.18 -1.52 4.69
C CYS A 61 10.57 -2.92 4.48
N LYS A 62 10.24 -3.63 5.57
CA LYS A 62 9.57 -4.94 5.48
C LYS A 62 8.17 -4.79 4.93
N GLU A 63 7.40 -3.84 5.44
CA GLU A 63 6.04 -3.54 4.95
C GLU A 63 6.07 -2.97 3.53
N MET A 64 7.05 -2.11 3.22
CA MET A 64 7.23 -1.55 1.87
C MET A 64 7.47 -2.65 0.83
N LEU A 65 8.24 -3.69 1.16
CA LEU A 65 8.49 -4.82 0.25
C LEU A 65 7.34 -5.83 0.19
N ARG A 66 6.44 -5.79 1.18
CA ARG A 66 5.25 -6.66 1.26
C ARG A 66 4.05 -6.07 0.54
N ARG A 67 4.06 -4.79 0.20
CA ARG A 67 2.92 -4.08 -0.39
C ARG A 67 3.31 -3.37 -1.68
N ASN A 68 2.33 -3.20 -2.56
CA ASN A 68 2.41 -2.22 -3.64
C ASN A 68 2.06 -0.82 -3.11
N ALA A 69 2.48 0.20 -3.86
CA ALA A 69 2.13 1.59 -3.61
C ALA A 69 1.23 2.09 -4.74
N PRO A 70 -0.05 2.44 -4.46
CA PRO A 70 -0.93 3.04 -5.46
C PRO A 70 -0.42 4.42 -5.86
N LEU A 71 -0.45 4.71 -7.16
CA LEU A 71 -0.06 6.00 -7.72
C LEU A 71 -1.31 6.79 -8.06
N LYS A 72 -1.43 7.96 -7.44
CA LYS A 72 -2.52 8.93 -7.67
C LYS A 72 -1.92 10.27 -8.08
N LEU A 73 -2.59 11.03 -8.93
CA LEU A 73 -2.16 12.41 -9.24
C LEU A 73 -2.33 13.31 -8.02
N VAL A 74 -3.51 13.23 -7.40
CA VAL A 74 -3.88 13.90 -6.14
C VAL A 74 -4.61 12.89 -5.23
N GLU A 75 -4.68 13.15 -3.93
CA GLU A 75 -5.17 12.14 -2.96
C GLU A 75 -6.61 11.66 -3.24
N GLU A 76 -7.49 12.57 -3.72
CA GLU A 76 -8.89 12.27 -4.05
C GLU A 76 -9.08 11.62 -5.43
N SER A 77 -8.04 11.61 -6.27
CA SER A 77 -8.11 10.99 -7.60
C SER A 77 -8.04 9.46 -7.51
N PRO A 78 -8.65 8.74 -8.47
CA PRO A 78 -8.44 7.31 -8.60
C PRO A 78 -6.95 6.97 -8.78
N VAL A 79 -6.60 5.76 -8.37
CA VAL A 79 -5.31 5.13 -8.67
C VAL A 79 -5.20 4.99 -10.19
N ILE A 80 -4.11 5.52 -10.75
CA ILE A 80 -3.81 5.46 -12.19
C ILE A 80 -2.70 4.45 -12.49
N GLY A 81 -2.18 3.78 -11.48
CA GLY A 81 -0.97 2.99 -11.60
C GLY A 81 -0.48 2.49 -10.26
N ARG A 82 0.54 1.64 -10.29
CA ARG A 82 1.12 1.06 -9.07
C ARG A 82 2.61 0.93 -9.17
N TYR A 83 3.26 1.09 -8.03
CA TYR A 83 4.68 0.87 -7.85
C TYR A 83 4.92 -0.33 -6.94
N TYR A 84 5.86 -1.19 -7.33
CA TYR A 84 6.24 -2.43 -6.66
C TYR A 84 7.68 -2.32 -6.20
N PRO A 85 7.92 -2.03 -4.91
CA PRO A 85 9.25 -2.01 -4.33
C PRO A 85 9.89 -3.40 -4.44
N SER A 86 11.12 -3.46 -4.92
CA SER A 86 11.92 -4.68 -5.00
C SER A 86 13.12 -4.68 -4.06
N GLN A 87 13.60 -3.50 -3.69
CA GLN A 87 14.59 -3.34 -2.62
C GLN A 87 14.27 -2.10 -1.79
N CYS A 88 14.50 -2.22 -0.48
CA CYS A 88 14.41 -1.14 0.48
C CYS A 88 15.50 -1.36 1.53
N THR A 89 16.35 -0.36 1.71
CA THR A 89 17.37 -0.34 2.76
C THR A 89 17.20 0.93 3.55
N GLN A 90 17.34 0.83 4.87
CA GLN A 90 17.27 1.98 5.76
C GLN A 90 18.56 2.13 6.56
N SER A 91 18.88 3.35 6.92
CA SER A 91 19.94 3.69 7.87
C SER A 91 19.56 4.92 8.66
N GLU A 92 19.85 4.92 9.95
CA GLU A 92 19.75 6.11 10.80
C GLU A 92 21.08 6.87 10.74
N LEU A 93 21.02 8.21 10.59
CA LEU A 93 22.19 9.08 10.67
C LEU A 93 22.43 9.53 12.11
N ASP A 94 23.64 10.02 12.44
CA ASP A 94 24.03 10.49 13.78
C ASP A 94 23.07 11.55 14.40
N GLY A 95 22.27 12.23 13.58
CA GLY A 95 21.24 13.20 14.02
C GLY A 95 19.89 12.59 14.42
N GLY A 96 19.66 11.30 14.16
CA GLY A 96 18.35 10.63 14.26
C GLY A 96 17.46 10.80 13.03
N ASP A 97 18.00 11.37 11.95
CA ASP A 97 17.33 11.45 10.64
C ASP A 97 17.33 10.04 10.00
N LEU A 98 16.19 9.65 9.45
CA LEU A 98 16.07 8.40 8.69
C LEU A 98 16.49 8.62 7.25
N VAL A 99 17.35 7.74 6.73
CA VAL A 99 17.61 7.64 5.29
C VAL A 99 17.05 6.33 4.78
N VAL A 100 16.14 6.42 3.81
CA VAL A 100 15.58 5.27 3.09
C VAL A 100 16.12 5.32 1.67
N THR A 101 16.70 4.22 1.22
CA THR A 101 16.98 3.98 -0.20
C THR A 101 16.08 2.86 -0.69
N PHE A 102 15.38 3.11 -1.79
CA PHE A 102 14.45 2.15 -2.37
C PHE A 102 14.61 2.06 -3.88
N GLN A 103 14.17 0.95 -4.44
CA GLN A 103 14.05 0.76 -5.89
C GLN A 103 12.96 -0.26 -6.21
N GLY A 104 12.46 -0.21 -7.44
CA GLY A 104 11.29 -0.98 -7.84
C GLY A 104 10.86 -0.66 -9.27
N ARG A 105 9.76 -1.28 -9.66
CA ARG A 105 9.14 -1.08 -10.98
C ARG A 105 7.69 -0.72 -10.79
N GLY A 106 7.11 -0.02 -11.74
CA GLY A 106 5.70 0.32 -11.70
C GLY A 106 5.13 0.55 -13.07
N TYR A 107 3.83 0.76 -13.11
CA TYR A 107 3.14 1.29 -14.27
C TYR A 107 2.25 2.45 -13.85
N ALA A 108 1.96 3.31 -14.80
CA ALA A 108 0.91 4.31 -14.69
C ALA A 108 0.24 4.49 -16.05
N TYR A 109 -1.03 4.85 -16.06
CA TYR A 109 -1.73 5.26 -17.25
C TYR A 109 -1.83 6.78 -17.32
N THR A 110 -1.67 7.33 -18.52
CA THR A 110 -2.12 8.69 -18.83
C THR A 110 -2.78 8.72 -20.19
N ASN A 111 -3.70 9.66 -20.40
CA ASN A 111 -4.34 9.84 -21.71
C ASN A 111 -3.33 10.11 -22.85
N LEU A 112 -2.13 10.62 -22.53
CA LEU A 112 -1.07 10.90 -23.50
C LEU A 112 -0.23 9.66 -23.83
N SER A 113 0.20 8.92 -22.82
CA SER A 113 1.14 7.80 -22.96
C SER A 113 0.47 6.43 -23.02
N LYS A 114 -0.84 6.35 -22.76
CA LYS A 114 -1.50 5.11 -22.35
C LYS A 114 -0.73 4.48 -21.19
N LYS A 115 -0.57 3.15 -21.18
CA LYS A 115 0.26 2.46 -20.21
C LYS A 115 1.74 2.87 -20.36
N LEU A 116 2.30 3.35 -19.25
CA LEU A 116 3.70 3.67 -19.06
C LEU A 116 4.28 2.73 -18.00
N ALA A 117 5.12 1.78 -18.39
CA ALA A 117 5.89 0.98 -17.44
C ALA A 117 7.25 1.63 -17.18
N PHE A 118 7.69 1.65 -15.91
CA PHE A 118 8.90 2.33 -15.49
C PHE A 118 9.64 1.56 -14.40
N ALA A 119 10.95 1.82 -14.30
CA ALA A 119 11.76 1.52 -13.14
C ALA A 119 12.06 2.82 -12.41
N SER A 120 11.94 2.81 -11.09
CA SER A 120 12.22 3.97 -10.25
C SER A 120 12.99 3.55 -9.02
N GLY A 121 13.78 4.46 -8.49
CA GLY A 121 14.44 4.31 -7.22
C GLY A 121 14.97 5.62 -6.71
N GLY A 122 15.21 5.70 -5.41
CA GLY A 122 15.75 6.89 -4.83
C GLY A 122 16.19 6.77 -3.39
N THR A 123 16.91 7.79 -2.95
CA THR A 123 17.36 7.97 -1.57
C THR A 123 16.71 9.21 -1.00
N VAL A 124 15.93 9.00 0.07
CA VAL A 124 15.14 10.03 0.73
C VAL A 124 15.56 10.10 2.18
N ARG A 125 15.87 11.31 2.64
CA ARG A 125 16.05 11.59 4.07
C ARG A 125 14.73 12.10 4.62
N TYR A 126 14.15 11.35 5.55
CA TYR A 126 12.92 11.72 6.23
C TYR A 126 13.21 12.37 7.59
N ASP A 127 12.49 13.44 7.87
CA ASP A 127 12.23 13.92 9.22
C ASP A 127 10.95 13.25 9.72
N GLN A 128 11.02 12.70 10.92
CA GLN A 128 10.00 11.81 11.46
C GLN A 128 9.37 12.47 12.69
N ASP A 129 8.05 12.62 12.63
CA ASP A 129 7.24 13.20 13.68
C ASP A 129 6.07 12.25 13.94
N PHE A 130 5.49 12.31 15.13
CA PHE A 130 4.22 11.68 15.38
C PHE A 130 3.41 12.48 16.40
N LYS A 131 2.10 12.40 16.24
CA LYS A 131 1.11 13.01 17.14
C LYS A 131 0.10 11.95 17.54
N MET A 132 -0.24 11.93 18.82
CA MET A 132 -1.34 11.17 19.36
C MET A 132 -2.61 12.04 19.35
N ASP A 133 -3.74 11.40 19.09
CA ASP A 133 -5.10 11.93 19.26
C ASP A 133 -5.91 10.87 20.00
N GLY A 134 -6.00 11.03 21.33
CA GLY A 134 -6.45 9.97 22.21
C GLY A 134 -5.59 8.70 22.05
N SER A 135 -6.18 7.62 21.54
CA SER A 135 -5.48 6.33 21.32
C SER A 135 -5.03 6.11 19.86
N THR A 136 -5.27 7.09 18.99
CA THR A 136 -4.83 7.05 17.59
C THR A 136 -3.47 7.69 17.45
N MET A 137 -2.56 7.05 16.73
CA MET A 137 -1.25 7.61 16.42
C MET A 137 -1.20 8.06 14.97
N TYR A 138 -0.79 9.31 14.74
CA TYR A 138 -0.47 9.85 13.43
C TYR A 138 1.04 9.96 13.32
N ALA A 139 1.68 9.08 12.57
CA ALA A 139 3.11 9.15 12.26
C ALA A 139 3.32 9.87 10.92
N HIS A 140 4.05 10.97 10.94
CA HIS A 140 4.34 11.83 9.81
C HIS A 140 5.78 11.63 9.36
N PHE A 141 5.95 11.32 8.08
CA PHE A 141 7.26 11.17 7.45
C PHE A 141 7.42 12.28 6.42
N ARG A 142 8.07 13.38 6.82
CA ARG A 142 8.29 14.55 5.97
C ARG A 142 9.62 14.40 5.25
N SER A 143 9.65 14.58 3.95
CA SER A 143 10.93 14.61 3.23
C SER A 143 11.72 15.85 3.66
N LYS A 144 12.98 15.63 4.07
CA LYS A 144 13.93 16.70 4.39
C LYS A 144 14.86 16.97 3.22
N GLU A 145 15.22 15.91 2.51
CA GLU A 145 16.09 15.98 1.33
C GLU A 145 15.83 14.75 0.44
N VAL A 146 15.71 14.97 -0.87
CA VAL A 146 15.65 13.91 -1.88
C VAL A 146 16.97 13.96 -2.65
N ARG A 147 17.85 12.97 -2.44
CA ARG A 147 19.24 13.00 -2.95
C ARG A 147 19.40 12.36 -4.32
N ALA A 148 18.60 11.36 -4.62
CA ALA A 148 18.62 10.67 -5.90
C ALA A 148 17.20 10.22 -6.18
N ALA A 149 16.64 10.65 -7.31
CA ALA A 149 15.44 10.07 -7.89
C ALA A 149 15.82 9.66 -9.32
N ALA A 150 15.97 8.35 -9.51
CA ALA A 150 16.18 7.73 -10.80
C ALA A 150 14.81 7.28 -11.32
N PHE A 151 14.50 7.66 -12.55
CA PHE A 151 13.30 7.23 -13.25
C PHE A 151 13.72 6.83 -14.66
N ASN A 152 13.40 5.61 -15.05
CA ASN A 152 13.69 5.07 -16.37
C ASN A 152 12.43 4.43 -16.93
N VAL A 153 11.97 4.91 -18.09
CA VAL A 153 10.86 4.25 -18.79
C VAL A 153 11.32 2.90 -19.35
N ILE A 154 10.54 1.85 -19.09
CA ILE A 154 10.76 0.48 -19.58
C ILE A 154 9.98 0.25 -20.87
N ALA A 155 8.69 0.59 -20.86
CA ALA A 155 7.81 0.38 -22.01
C ALA A 155 6.69 1.44 -22.03
N ILE A 156 6.26 1.82 -23.23
CA ILE A 156 5.10 2.69 -23.46
C ILE A 156 4.19 1.99 -24.46
N GLU A 157 2.91 1.88 -24.14
CA GLU A 157 1.90 1.43 -25.08
C GLU A 157 1.60 2.56 -26.08
N GLN A 158 2.12 2.45 -27.30
CA GLN A 158 1.93 3.46 -28.35
C GLN A 158 1.43 2.80 -29.64
N PRO A 159 0.30 3.25 -30.20
CA PRO A 159 -0.15 2.82 -31.53
C PRO A 159 0.62 3.50 -32.68
N LEU A 160 1.48 4.51 -32.43
CA LEU A 160 2.26 5.21 -33.47
C LEU A 160 3.77 5.28 -33.16
N ALA A 161 4.56 4.53 -33.94
CA ALA A 161 6.02 4.44 -33.82
C ALA A 161 6.77 5.79 -33.98
N ASN A 162 6.20 6.78 -34.68
CA ASN A 162 6.86 8.06 -34.96
C ASN A 162 6.89 9.03 -33.77
N LEU A 163 6.06 8.81 -32.74
CA LEU A 163 5.94 9.70 -31.59
C LEU A 163 6.94 9.36 -30.45
N MET A 164 7.48 8.14 -30.46
CA MET A 164 8.40 7.62 -29.44
C MET A 164 9.68 8.44 -29.25
N ASN A 165 10.28 8.93 -30.34
CA ASN A 165 11.50 9.74 -30.27
C ASN A 165 11.26 11.13 -29.64
N GLN A 166 10.01 11.60 -29.61
CA GLN A 166 9.63 12.89 -29.04
C GLN A 166 9.07 12.76 -27.61
N ILE A 167 8.41 11.65 -27.28
CA ILE A 167 7.78 11.43 -25.97
C ILE A 167 8.76 10.96 -24.90
N ASN A 168 9.76 10.12 -25.21
CA ASN A 168 10.64 9.57 -24.16
C ASN A 168 11.25 10.66 -23.24
N PRO A 169 11.82 11.76 -23.76
CA PRO A 169 12.35 12.84 -22.91
C PRO A 169 11.27 13.58 -22.09
N VAL A 170 10.02 13.57 -22.54
CA VAL A 170 8.88 14.19 -21.85
C VAL A 170 8.33 13.25 -20.77
N ALA A 171 8.20 11.96 -21.08
CA ALA A 171 7.77 10.92 -20.16
C ALA A 171 8.75 10.75 -19.00
N ASP A 172 10.06 10.77 -19.26
CA ASP A 172 11.09 10.74 -18.23
C ASP A 172 11.01 11.97 -17.31
N LYS A 173 10.80 13.17 -17.88
CA LYS A 173 10.64 14.40 -17.09
C LYS A 173 9.36 14.41 -16.27
N PHE A 174 8.24 13.99 -16.85
CA PHE A 174 6.96 13.89 -16.17
C PHE A 174 7.01 12.85 -15.04
N GLY A 175 7.54 11.66 -15.32
CA GLY A 175 7.70 10.60 -14.34
C GLY A 175 8.62 11.01 -13.20
N LYS A 176 9.74 11.67 -13.52
CA LYS A 176 10.63 12.25 -12.51
C LYS A 176 9.95 13.33 -11.69
N GLN A 177 9.21 14.26 -12.30
CA GLN A 177 8.49 15.31 -11.59
C GLN A 177 7.39 14.73 -10.67
N LEU A 178 6.63 13.76 -11.16
CA LEU A 178 5.60 13.07 -10.38
C LEU A 178 6.22 12.34 -9.20
N LEU A 179 7.31 11.59 -9.42
CA LEU A 179 8.04 10.90 -8.37
C LEU A 179 8.64 11.86 -7.36
N ASP A 180 9.33 12.91 -7.81
CA ASP A 180 9.92 13.94 -6.97
C ASP A 180 8.85 14.61 -6.12
N GLN A 181 7.70 14.94 -6.70
CA GLN A 181 6.56 15.51 -5.99
C GLN A 181 6.01 14.53 -4.94
N LYS A 182 5.77 13.26 -5.30
CA LYS A 182 5.20 12.27 -4.39
C LYS A 182 6.13 11.92 -3.24
N ILE A 183 7.44 11.86 -3.50
CA ILE A 183 8.45 11.71 -2.46
C ILE A 183 8.49 12.97 -1.58
N ALA A 184 8.44 14.15 -2.19
CA ALA A 184 8.52 15.42 -1.48
C ALA A 184 7.33 15.63 -0.53
N GLU A 185 6.12 15.26 -0.97
CA GLU A 185 4.87 15.31 -0.19
C GLU A 185 4.98 14.54 1.13
N GLY A 186 5.84 13.51 1.20
CA GLY A 186 5.95 12.63 2.36
C GLY A 186 4.75 11.69 2.46
N PHE A 187 4.54 11.13 3.64
CA PHE A 187 3.38 10.26 3.89
C PHE A 187 2.97 10.28 5.36
N THR A 188 1.74 9.86 5.63
CA THR A 188 1.17 9.71 6.97
C THR A 188 0.72 8.29 7.19
N VAL A 189 1.15 7.70 8.29
CA VAL A 189 0.63 6.43 8.80
C VAL A 189 -0.26 6.72 9.99
N ILE A 190 -1.52 6.33 9.92
CA ILE A 190 -2.47 6.44 11.00
C ILE A 190 -2.62 5.05 11.61
N ARG A 191 -2.26 4.90 12.88
CA ARG A 191 -2.43 3.65 13.61
C ARG A 191 -3.58 3.77 14.58
N GLU A 192 -4.61 2.99 14.34
CA GLU A 192 -5.84 2.97 15.13
C GLU A 192 -5.65 2.14 16.41
N PRO A 193 -6.53 2.32 17.43
CA PRO A 193 -6.42 1.62 18.71
C PRO A 193 -6.66 0.11 18.62
N ASN A 194 -7.36 -0.34 17.57
CA ASN A 194 -7.61 -1.75 17.26
C ASN A 194 -6.40 -2.43 16.57
N GLY A 195 -5.33 -1.68 16.28
CA GLY A 195 -4.13 -2.16 15.61
C GLY A 195 -4.18 -2.06 14.09
N GLU A 196 -5.28 -1.57 13.51
CA GLU A 196 -5.34 -1.24 12.09
C GLU A 196 -4.39 -0.08 11.77
N ALA A 197 -3.81 -0.12 10.58
CA ALA A 197 -2.96 0.93 10.07
C ALA A 197 -3.51 1.41 8.73
N ASP A 198 -3.73 2.70 8.64
CA ASP A 198 -4.17 3.38 7.44
C ASP A 198 -3.04 4.28 6.91
N PHE A 199 -2.94 4.36 5.59
CA PHE A 199 -1.82 4.99 4.92
C PHE A 199 -2.34 6.02 3.93
N SER A 200 -1.76 7.22 3.96
CA SER A 200 -2.00 8.25 2.95
C SER A 200 -0.70 8.88 2.49
N MET A 201 -0.67 9.17 1.19
CA MET A 201 0.37 9.99 0.59
C MET A 201 0.17 11.43 1.05
N GLY A 202 1.27 12.10 1.40
CA GLY A 202 1.24 13.44 1.98
C GLY A 202 1.05 13.47 3.50
N ILE A 203 0.99 14.69 4.03
CA ILE A 203 0.85 14.94 5.47
C ILE A 203 -0.61 15.22 5.82
N LEU A 204 -1.27 14.27 6.49
CA LEU A 204 -2.59 14.46 7.06
C LEU A 204 -2.48 15.11 8.44
N ASN A 205 -3.29 16.13 8.68
CA ASN A 205 -3.41 16.70 10.02
C ASN A 205 -4.18 15.75 10.94
N VAL A 206 -3.98 15.92 12.25
CA VAL A 206 -4.76 15.21 13.27
C VAL A 206 -6.26 15.47 13.04
N GLY A 207 -7.08 14.42 13.15
CA GLY A 207 -8.51 14.43 12.84
C GLY A 207 -8.86 14.22 11.36
N GLN A 208 -7.89 14.31 10.43
CA GLN A 208 -8.11 13.95 9.03
C GLN A 208 -7.93 12.45 8.82
N ARG A 209 -8.66 11.89 7.84
CA ARG A 209 -8.59 10.49 7.43
C ARG A 209 -8.50 10.41 5.90
N PRO A 210 -7.79 9.40 5.35
CA PRO A 210 -7.87 9.05 3.93
C PRO A 210 -9.30 8.75 3.51
N MET A 211 -9.62 9.05 2.26
CA MET A 211 -10.94 8.77 1.69
C MET A 211 -11.03 7.30 1.26
N HIS A 212 -12.01 6.58 1.79
CA HIS A 212 -12.30 5.19 1.43
C HIS A 212 -13.68 5.08 0.75
N PRO A 213 -13.80 4.35 -0.37
CA PRO A 213 -15.09 4.17 -1.04
C PRO A 213 -16.06 3.28 -0.27
N PHE A 214 -15.58 2.35 0.55
CA PHE A 214 -16.44 1.48 1.37
C PHE A 214 -16.24 1.74 2.85
N ALA A 215 -17.34 1.84 3.58
CA ALA A 215 -17.32 1.79 5.03
C ALA A 215 -17.06 0.35 5.47
N VAL A 216 -15.85 0.09 5.97
CA VAL A 216 -15.48 -1.20 6.53
C VAL A 216 -15.78 -1.18 8.03
N HIS A 217 -16.53 -2.16 8.49
CA HIS A 217 -16.88 -2.32 9.90
C HIS A 217 -16.52 -3.73 10.39
N GLY A 218 -16.04 -3.81 11.63
CA GLY A 218 -15.82 -5.07 12.35
C GLY A 218 -14.36 -5.43 12.54
N ASP A 219 -14.00 -5.74 13.79
CA ASP A 219 -12.61 -5.94 14.24
C ASP A 219 -11.96 -7.25 13.74
N ALA A 220 -12.70 -8.09 13.03
CA ALA A 220 -12.27 -9.44 12.64
C ALA A 220 -11.55 -9.50 11.29
N LYS A 221 -11.50 -8.40 10.52
CA LYS A 221 -10.93 -8.39 9.17
C LYS A 221 -9.93 -7.25 9.03
N ILE A 222 -8.73 -7.58 8.58
CA ILE A 222 -7.68 -6.62 8.29
C ILE A 222 -7.92 -6.05 6.90
N VAL A 223 -8.03 -4.73 6.77
CA VAL A 223 -8.09 -4.06 5.46
C VAL A 223 -6.70 -4.05 4.84
N TYR A 224 -6.55 -4.66 3.66
CA TYR A 224 -5.32 -4.57 2.86
C TYR A 224 -5.32 -3.26 2.07
N GLU A 225 -6.40 -2.99 1.34
CA GLU A 225 -6.56 -1.77 0.52
C GLU A 225 -8.05 -1.46 0.34
N ASN A 226 -8.41 -0.18 0.30
CA ASN A 226 -9.78 0.29 0.11
C ASN A 226 -9.75 1.63 -0.64
N LEU A 227 -9.74 1.55 -1.98
CA LEU A 227 -9.43 2.66 -2.87
C LEU A 227 -10.29 2.62 -4.15
N ARG A 228 -10.18 3.68 -4.95
CA ARG A 228 -10.73 3.75 -6.31
C ARG A 228 -9.59 3.65 -7.31
N THR A 229 -9.73 2.88 -8.38
CA THR A 229 -8.75 2.80 -9.47
C THR A 229 -9.42 3.08 -10.80
N GLU A 230 -8.69 3.69 -11.72
CA GLU A 230 -9.07 3.86 -13.11
C GLU A 230 -8.43 2.73 -13.92
N VAL A 231 -9.23 2.00 -14.71
CA VAL A 231 -8.74 0.91 -15.57
C VAL A 231 -9.25 1.15 -16.99
N HIS A 232 -8.34 1.48 -17.90
CA HIS A 232 -8.66 1.75 -19.29
C HIS A 232 -8.86 0.46 -20.09
N GLN A 233 -9.31 0.61 -21.34
CA GLN A 233 -9.42 -0.55 -22.22
C GLN A 233 -8.03 -1.14 -22.48
N ASN A 234 -7.96 -2.48 -22.49
CA ASN A 234 -6.72 -3.23 -22.62
C ASN A 234 -5.75 -3.03 -21.46
N GLU A 235 -6.24 -2.62 -20.28
CA GLU A 235 -5.41 -2.50 -19.08
C GLU A 235 -5.73 -3.53 -18.00
N ARG A 236 -4.79 -3.62 -17.05
CA ARG A 236 -4.91 -4.39 -15.82
C ARG A 236 -4.42 -3.58 -14.64
N ASP A 237 -5.14 -3.67 -13.52
CA ASP A 237 -4.64 -3.23 -12.23
C ASP A 237 -4.30 -4.43 -11.32
N PHE A 238 -3.06 -4.52 -10.85
CA PHE A 238 -2.57 -5.62 -10.03
C PHE A 238 -2.50 -5.22 -8.54
N ILE A 239 -3.50 -5.62 -7.77
CA ILE A 239 -3.55 -5.38 -6.32
C ILE A 239 -2.78 -6.51 -5.60
N GLY A 240 -1.59 -6.20 -5.10
CA GLY A 240 -0.77 -7.13 -4.33
C GLY A 240 0.74 -6.85 -4.46
N PRO A 241 1.60 -7.73 -3.92
CA PRO A 241 1.24 -9.02 -3.34
C PRO A 241 0.49 -8.88 -2.01
N ILE A 242 -0.55 -9.68 -1.82
CA ILE A 242 -1.31 -9.77 -0.58
C ILE A 242 -0.80 -10.99 0.17
N GLU A 243 -0.20 -10.79 1.35
CA GLU A 243 0.31 -11.87 2.19
C GLU A 243 -0.78 -12.38 3.15
N VAL A 244 -1.09 -13.67 3.04
CA VAL A 244 -1.97 -14.40 3.95
C VAL A 244 -1.08 -15.26 4.84
N GLU A 245 -0.86 -14.82 6.07
CA GLU A 245 0.13 -15.41 6.98
C GLU A 245 -0.36 -16.69 7.68
N ASP A 246 -1.68 -16.84 7.86
CA ASP A 246 -2.31 -17.93 8.60
C ASP A 246 -3.13 -18.88 7.71
N SER A 247 -3.29 -20.13 8.17
CA SER A 247 -4.25 -21.07 7.58
C SER A 247 -5.68 -20.75 8.00
N GLY A 248 -6.67 -21.19 7.22
CA GLY A 248 -8.09 -20.99 7.55
C GLY A 248 -8.55 -19.54 7.32
N ARG A 249 -7.85 -18.80 6.45
CA ARG A 249 -8.15 -17.41 6.11
C ARG A 249 -8.86 -17.31 4.76
N ALA A 250 -9.49 -16.16 4.54
CA ALA A 250 -10.11 -15.82 3.27
C ALA A 250 -9.79 -14.37 2.87
N LEU A 251 -9.77 -14.14 1.56
CA LEU A 251 -9.80 -12.80 0.97
C LEU A 251 -11.25 -12.39 0.72
N PHE A 252 -11.62 -11.24 1.27
CA PHE A 252 -12.91 -10.60 1.05
C PHE A 252 -12.71 -9.45 0.08
N VAL A 253 -13.37 -9.51 -1.06
CA VAL A 253 -13.31 -8.47 -2.09
C VAL A 253 -14.69 -7.88 -2.27
N THR A 254 -14.78 -6.58 -2.04
CA THR A 254 -15.93 -5.75 -2.42
C THR A 254 -15.50 -4.88 -3.58
N ALA A 255 -16.26 -4.82 -4.67
CA ALA A 255 -15.94 -3.98 -5.82
C ALA A 255 -17.18 -3.45 -6.54
N LYS A 256 -17.06 -2.29 -7.17
CA LYS A 256 -18.10 -1.68 -8.01
C LYS A 256 -17.44 -0.90 -9.15
N VAL A 257 -17.87 -1.13 -10.39
CA VAL A 257 -17.39 -0.39 -11.57
C VAL A 257 -18.40 0.66 -12.02
N GLU A 258 -17.89 1.83 -12.39
CA GLU A 258 -18.64 2.95 -12.97
C GLU A 258 -17.95 3.43 -14.25
N GLY A 259 -18.71 3.93 -15.22
CA GLY A 259 -18.16 4.61 -16.41
C GLY A 259 -17.73 3.71 -17.58
N ALA A 260 -17.60 2.40 -17.39
CA ALA A 260 -17.27 1.43 -18.45
C ALA A 260 -18.17 0.18 -18.41
N GLY A 261 -17.89 -0.75 -19.33
CA GLY A 261 -18.53 -2.06 -19.39
C GLY A 261 -18.11 -2.99 -18.25
N ALA A 262 -18.57 -4.24 -18.32
CA ALA A 262 -18.17 -5.26 -17.36
C ALA A 262 -16.64 -5.49 -17.42
N MET A 263 -16.05 -5.74 -16.24
CA MET A 263 -14.64 -6.08 -16.07
C MET A 263 -14.52 -7.44 -15.37
N ASP A 264 -13.35 -8.05 -15.40
CA ASP A 264 -13.08 -9.26 -14.61
C ASP A 264 -12.29 -8.91 -13.34
N VAL A 265 -12.65 -9.56 -12.23
CA VAL A 265 -11.86 -9.55 -10.99
C VAL A 265 -11.28 -10.94 -10.81
N LEU A 266 -9.96 -11.03 -10.91
CA LEU A 266 -9.22 -12.29 -10.94
C LEU A 266 -8.40 -12.44 -9.66
N LEU A 267 -8.47 -13.61 -9.04
CA LEU A 267 -7.56 -14.00 -7.96
C LEU A 267 -6.42 -14.84 -8.54
N MET A 268 -5.20 -14.34 -8.44
CA MET A 268 -3.99 -15.02 -8.92
C MET A 268 -3.16 -15.53 -7.74
N ALA A 269 -2.64 -16.76 -7.86
CA ALA A 269 -1.59 -17.25 -6.96
C ALA A 269 -0.29 -16.46 -7.16
N ALA A 270 0.58 -16.43 -6.14
CA ALA A 270 1.82 -15.65 -6.12
C ALA A 270 2.64 -15.71 -7.43
N ASP A 271 3.02 -16.92 -7.85
CA ASP A 271 3.93 -17.10 -8.98
C ASP A 271 3.27 -16.70 -10.31
N ALA A 272 1.98 -17.03 -10.47
CA ALA A 272 1.21 -16.69 -11.65
C ALA A 272 0.97 -15.17 -11.75
N GLY A 273 0.61 -14.53 -10.63
CA GLY A 273 0.41 -13.08 -10.56
C GLY A 273 1.70 -12.31 -10.76
N ALA A 274 2.81 -12.76 -10.16
CA ALA A 274 4.12 -12.14 -10.34
C ALA A 274 4.61 -12.26 -11.79
N ALA A 275 4.46 -13.43 -12.43
CA ALA A 275 4.81 -13.63 -13.83
C ALA A 275 3.95 -12.76 -14.76
N ALA A 276 2.65 -12.65 -14.49
CA ALA A 276 1.75 -11.79 -15.24
C ALA A 276 2.09 -10.30 -15.09
N LEU A 277 2.41 -9.85 -13.87
CA LEU A 277 2.87 -8.50 -13.59
C LEU A 277 4.20 -8.21 -14.31
N ASP A 278 5.16 -9.14 -14.27
CA ASP A 278 6.44 -8.96 -14.95
C ASP A 278 6.26 -8.84 -16.47
N ALA A 279 5.40 -9.66 -17.07
CA ALA A 279 5.04 -9.52 -18.48
C ALA A 279 4.37 -8.16 -18.77
N TYR A 280 3.43 -7.74 -17.91
CA TYR A 280 2.72 -6.47 -18.04
C TYR A 280 3.65 -5.25 -17.98
N LEU A 281 4.68 -5.32 -17.13
CA LEU A 281 5.70 -4.28 -16.94
C LEU A 281 6.82 -4.31 -17.99
N SER A 282 6.98 -5.41 -18.72
CA SER A 282 8.08 -5.60 -19.69
C SER A 282 7.63 -5.46 -21.14
N GLN A 283 6.32 -5.54 -21.40
CA GLN A 283 5.75 -5.48 -22.74
C GLN A 283 4.83 -4.27 -22.88
N PRO A 284 4.85 -3.56 -24.03
CA PRO A 284 3.94 -2.44 -24.26
C PRO A 284 2.50 -2.92 -24.35
N ASN A 285 2.24 -4.01 -25.08
CA ASN A 285 0.89 -4.56 -25.22
C ASN A 285 0.56 -5.54 -24.11
N VAL A 286 -0.72 -5.66 -23.79
CA VAL A 286 -1.21 -6.61 -22.79
C VAL A 286 -1.49 -7.96 -23.45
N GLY A 287 -0.86 -9.02 -22.93
CA GLY A 287 -0.99 -10.38 -23.45
C GLY A 287 -1.86 -11.30 -22.58
N PRO A 288 -2.03 -12.58 -22.96
CA PRO A 288 -2.72 -13.56 -22.11
C PRO A 288 -1.99 -13.77 -20.78
N MET A 289 -2.72 -14.23 -19.76
CA MET A 289 -2.17 -14.61 -18.45
C MET A 289 -2.39 -16.09 -18.17
N ALA A 290 -1.67 -16.61 -17.18
CA ALA A 290 -1.99 -17.91 -16.60
C ALA A 290 -3.42 -17.91 -16.02
N PRO A 291 -4.11 -19.06 -15.99
CA PRO A 291 -5.45 -19.14 -15.42
C PRO A 291 -5.48 -18.67 -13.96
N PRO A 292 -6.52 -17.91 -13.55
CA PRO A 292 -6.67 -17.48 -12.18
C PRO A 292 -7.10 -18.65 -11.28
N VAL A 293 -6.86 -18.52 -9.98
CA VAL A 293 -7.40 -19.41 -8.94
C VAL A 293 -8.91 -19.28 -8.87
N ALA A 294 -9.42 -18.07 -9.02
CA ALA A 294 -10.85 -17.76 -9.09
C ALA A 294 -11.06 -16.48 -9.91
N SER A 295 -12.23 -16.34 -10.52
CA SER A 295 -12.60 -15.17 -11.31
C SER A 295 -14.07 -14.82 -11.08
N GLU A 296 -14.38 -13.53 -11.09
CA GLU A 296 -15.73 -13.01 -11.06
C GLU A 296 -15.90 -11.90 -12.09
N VAL A 297 -17.09 -11.78 -12.67
CA VAL A 297 -17.43 -10.66 -13.55
C VAL A 297 -17.97 -9.52 -12.70
N LEU A 298 -17.30 -8.38 -12.75
CA LEU A 298 -17.75 -7.12 -12.19
C LEU A 298 -18.66 -6.41 -13.19
N SER A 299 -19.97 -6.64 -13.05
CA SER A 299 -20.99 -6.01 -13.87
C SER A 299 -21.14 -4.51 -13.57
N PRO A 300 -21.43 -3.66 -14.57
CA PRO A 300 -21.75 -2.25 -14.35
C PRO A 300 -22.91 -2.08 -13.36
N ASP A 301 -22.82 -1.06 -12.51
CA ASP A 301 -23.83 -0.66 -11.52
C ASP A 301 -24.17 -1.70 -10.44
N ALA A 302 -23.52 -2.86 -10.44
CA ALA A 302 -23.66 -3.89 -9.42
C ALA A 302 -22.46 -3.88 -8.47
N GLU A 303 -22.73 -4.01 -7.17
CA GLU A 303 -21.68 -4.23 -6.17
C GLU A 303 -21.37 -5.73 -6.09
N LEU A 304 -20.14 -6.09 -6.42
CA LEU A 304 -19.59 -7.43 -6.19
C LEU A 304 -19.18 -7.54 -4.73
N ARG A 305 -19.62 -8.60 -4.05
CA ARG A 305 -19.10 -9.04 -2.75
C ARG A 305 -18.69 -10.50 -2.84
N LYS A 306 -17.39 -10.75 -2.85
CA LYS A 306 -16.84 -12.11 -2.97
C LYS A 306 -15.95 -12.47 -1.79
N THR A 307 -16.03 -13.72 -1.39
CA THR A 307 -15.14 -14.33 -0.42
C THR A 307 -14.43 -15.50 -1.09
N TRP A 308 -13.10 -15.49 -1.05
CA TRP A 308 -12.26 -16.58 -1.52
C TRP A 308 -11.48 -17.17 -0.35
N PRO A 309 -11.85 -18.38 0.13
CA PRO A 309 -11.01 -19.14 1.04
C PRO A 309 -9.68 -19.42 0.33
N VAL A 310 -8.57 -19.07 0.98
CA VAL A 310 -7.24 -19.24 0.42
C VAL A 310 -6.30 -19.87 1.44
N PRO A 311 -5.43 -20.81 1.05
CA PRO A 311 -4.39 -21.29 1.94
C PRO A 311 -3.39 -20.15 2.24
N LYS A 312 -2.59 -20.33 3.30
CA LYS A 312 -1.44 -19.48 3.60
C LYS A 312 -0.58 -19.31 2.34
N GLY A 313 -0.26 -18.06 1.99
CA GLY A 313 0.48 -17.76 0.76
C GLY A 313 0.41 -16.30 0.37
N ARG A 314 0.89 -16.00 -0.84
CA ARG A 314 0.79 -14.67 -1.45
C ARG A 314 -0.14 -14.71 -2.65
N TYR A 315 -0.91 -13.64 -2.84
CA TYR A 315 -1.91 -13.55 -3.90
C TYR A 315 -1.88 -12.17 -4.56
N TYR A 316 -2.42 -12.10 -5.77
CA TYR A 316 -2.76 -10.84 -6.42
C TYR A 316 -4.25 -10.85 -6.74
N VAL A 317 -4.93 -9.75 -6.47
CA VAL A 317 -6.25 -9.48 -7.05
C VAL A 317 -6.02 -8.60 -8.27
N VAL A 318 -6.47 -9.04 -9.44
CA VAL A 318 -6.29 -8.30 -10.70
C VAL A 318 -7.64 -7.83 -11.18
N ILE A 319 -7.77 -6.52 -11.41
CA ILE A 319 -8.92 -5.95 -12.13
C ILE A 319 -8.50 -5.90 -13.60
N ASP A 320 -9.16 -6.70 -14.44
CA ASP A 320 -8.84 -6.89 -15.85
C ASP A 320 -9.93 -6.26 -16.73
N HIS A 321 -9.49 -5.40 -17.66
CA HIS A 321 -10.35 -4.82 -18.68
C HIS A 321 -9.79 -5.15 -20.07
N THR A 322 -9.42 -6.42 -20.26
CA THR A 322 -8.83 -6.94 -21.50
C THR A 322 -9.63 -8.13 -22.05
N PRO A 323 -9.52 -8.44 -23.35
CA PRO A 323 -10.15 -9.64 -23.91
C PRO A 323 -9.33 -10.93 -23.67
N TYR A 324 -8.29 -10.91 -22.80
CA TYR A 324 -7.25 -11.95 -22.78
C TYR A 324 -7.20 -12.83 -21.52
N ALA A 325 -7.82 -12.43 -20.41
CA ALA A 325 -7.63 -13.11 -19.13
C ALA A 325 -8.92 -13.62 -18.46
N GLY A 326 -10.08 -13.03 -18.77
CA GLY A 326 -11.34 -13.34 -18.10
C GLY A 326 -12.49 -13.66 -19.04
N ALA A 327 -13.71 -13.58 -18.52
CA ALA A 327 -14.94 -13.90 -19.25
C ALA A 327 -15.49 -12.68 -20.02
N THR A 328 -15.03 -11.47 -19.68
CA THR A 328 -15.44 -10.26 -20.38
C THR A 328 -14.66 -10.09 -21.68
N ASN A 329 -15.31 -9.44 -22.66
CA ASN A 329 -14.69 -9.07 -23.93
C ASN A 329 -15.01 -7.60 -24.21
N PRO A 330 -14.25 -6.66 -23.62
CA PRO A 330 -14.52 -5.24 -23.77
C PRO A 330 -14.45 -4.82 -25.25
N PRO A 331 -15.37 -3.96 -25.75
CA PRO A 331 -15.41 -3.61 -27.17
C PRO A 331 -14.17 -2.82 -27.57
N ALA A 332 -13.27 -3.37 -28.38
CA ALA A 332 -12.06 -2.70 -28.84
C ALA A 332 -12.39 -1.48 -29.73
N ASN A 333 -12.44 -0.29 -29.15
CA ASN A 333 -12.73 0.95 -29.87
C ASN A 333 -11.58 1.94 -29.70
N LEU A 334 -10.76 2.07 -30.75
CA LEU A 334 -9.61 2.99 -30.78
C LEU A 334 -9.97 4.46 -30.54
N LEU A 335 -11.23 4.84 -30.73
CA LEU A 335 -11.74 6.20 -30.52
C LEU A 335 -12.50 6.38 -29.20
N ASP A 336 -12.74 5.30 -28.45
CA ASP A 336 -13.47 5.32 -27.18
C ASP A 336 -12.70 4.54 -26.11
N ASP A 337 -11.73 5.21 -25.49
CA ASP A 337 -10.93 4.67 -24.40
C ASP A 337 -11.45 5.15 -23.03
N ARG A 338 -12.77 5.02 -22.85
CA ARG A 338 -13.39 5.29 -21.55
C ARG A 338 -12.88 4.29 -20.52
N ALA A 339 -12.25 4.81 -19.48
CA ALA A 339 -11.91 3.99 -18.32
C ALA A 339 -13.15 3.62 -17.52
N GLY A 340 -13.11 2.44 -16.92
CA GLY A 340 -13.96 2.15 -15.78
C GLY A 340 -13.26 2.59 -14.51
N VAL A 341 -13.99 3.34 -13.69
CA VAL A 341 -13.56 3.67 -12.33
C VAL A 341 -14.08 2.58 -11.42
N VAL A 342 -13.18 1.78 -10.86
CA VAL A 342 -13.50 0.69 -9.94
C VAL A 342 -13.22 1.14 -8.52
N SER A 343 -14.29 1.26 -7.73
CA SER A 343 -14.18 1.33 -6.28
C SER A 343 -14.02 -0.09 -5.74
N TYR A 344 -13.00 -0.38 -4.95
CA TYR A 344 -12.81 -1.71 -4.36
C TYR A 344 -12.27 -1.65 -2.92
N ALA A 345 -12.52 -2.72 -2.18
CA ALA A 345 -11.91 -3.02 -0.89
C ALA A 345 -11.48 -4.48 -0.86
N VAL A 346 -10.23 -4.73 -0.46
CA VAL A 346 -9.66 -6.05 -0.22
C VAL A 346 -9.36 -6.18 1.27
N GLN A 347 -9.88 -7.23 1.89
CA GLN A 347 -9.68 -7.53 3.30
C GLN A 347 -9.26 -8.99 3.52
N ILE A 348 -8.51 -9.23 4.60
CA ILE A 348 -8.07 -10.56 5.03
C ILE A 348 -8.75 -10.88 6.35
N GLY A 349 -9.50 -11.98 6.40
CA GLY A 349 -10.26 -12.41 7.61
C GLY A 349 -10.28 -13.92 7.75
N ASP A 350 -10.96 -14.40 8.79
CA ASP A 350 -11.20 -15.83 8.97
C ASP A 350 -12.14 -16.34 7.86
N ALA A 351 -11.86 -17.55 7.36
CA ALA A 351 -12.73 -18.19 6.39
C ALA A 351 -14.05 -18.59 7.07
N PRO A 352 -15.20 -18.44 6.38
CA PRO A 352 -16.52 -18.78 6.91
C PRO A 352 -16.75 -20.28 7.09
#